data_AF-A0A0R2HDJ9-F1
#
_entry.id   AF-A0A0R2HDJ9-F1
#
_cell.length_a   1.000
_cell.length_b   1.000
_cell.length_c   1.000
_cell.angle_alpha   90.00
_cell.angle_beta   90.00
_cell.angle_gamma   90.00
#
_symmetry.space_group_name_H-M   'P 1'
#
loop_
_entity.id
_entity.type
_entity.pdbx_description
1 polymer ?
#
loop_
_entity_poly.entity_id
_entity_poly.type
_entity_poly.pdbx_seq_one_letter_code
_entity_poly.pdbx_strand_id
1 'polypeptide(L)'
;MKKFFSLLLLSTLLVSGCNANNSSSKKKSVSQRTSSAKNEVINYTFNYETDAQPDIGQTPDEAYTKNGVYHVKYVNDDDYYQITFTDKKSKKTVPLCTKPNCSHKTIECDANLPSDDSELSNGESYVGNGYIQYYKGSLYAPFKYGDYVYLEKMSADGSTRSRYMKLCRFLQVKSIQDGAENNSTYYPTITIHRGYVYFTNDEIHGTSATLYRMKLGSDKLEVIKAMKKGHPQIIRIHPYGDSVYFIAGEMSEDGYKYTGNLYRYNTNSNKVSVAGQSVIRNYTVMNGYIYYEDKKGDGTIYRKKAEDGKSERIVSVSYNQEDQTLLMWQYDGDLILSIEDDTSGNIIKQIRIHDSKKIETVNKKKYSPYTKL
;
A
#
# COMPACT_ATOMS: atom_id res chain seq x y z
N MET A 1 3.97 -69.18 -5.63
CA MET A 1 2.57 -69.22 -5.15
C MET A 1 1.84 -68.05 -5.82
N LYS A 2 1.06 -68.33 -6.88
CA LYS A 2 -0.42 -68.21 -6.96
C LYS A 2 -0.91 -66.76 -6.74
N LYS A 3 -1.66 -66.07 -7.59
CA LYS A 3 -2.36 -66.26 -8.89
C LYS A 3 -2.74 -64.81 -9.34
N PHE A 4 -2.53 -64.33 -10.57
CA PHE A 4 -3.22 -64.57 -11.86
C PHE A 4 -4.48 -63.71 -12.14
N PHE A 5 -4.55 -63.29 -13.42
CA PHE A 5 -5.65 -62.74 -14.26
C PHE A 5 -5.82 -61.20 -14.35
N SER A 6 -5.51 -60.50 -15.46
CA SER A 6 -6.02 -60.56 -16.88
C SER A 6 -7.51 -60.12 -16.98
N LEU A 7 -8.06 -59.45 -18.00
CA LEU A 7 -7.71 -59.25 -19.42
C LEU A 7 -8.63 -58.12 -19.97
N LEU A 8 -8.25 -57.54 -21.12
CA LEU A 8 -9.05 -56.77 -22.08
C LEU A 8 -10.51 -57.23 -22.27
N LEU A 9 -11.43 -56.34 -22.68
CA LEU A 9 -11.97 -56.34 -24.07
C LEU A 9 -12.88 -55.16 -24.44
N LEU A 10 -12.83 -54.92 -25.74
CA LEU A 10 -13.47 -53.96 -26.64
C LEU A 10 -15.00 -54.12 -26.81
N SER A 11 -15.54 -53.15 -27.56
CA SER A 11 -16.71 -53.22 -28.48
C SER A 11 -18.09 -52.96 -27.85
N THR A 12 -19.11 -52.38 -28.50
CA THR A 12 -19.34 -51.55 -29.70
C THR A 12 -20.83 -51.17 -29.64
N LEU A 13 -21.18 -50.01 -30.19
CA LEU A 13 -22.45 -49.67 -30.88
C LEU A 13 -23.79 -50.25 -30.38
N LEU A 14 -24.78 -49.37 -30.19
CA LEU A 14 -25.97 -49.35 -31.05
C LEU A 14 -26.74 -48.03 -30.91
N VAL A 15 -26.99 -47.44 -32.08
CA VAL A 15 -27.84 -46.29 -32.35
C VAL A 15 -29.28 -46.78 -32.48
N SER A 16 -30.23 -46.06 -31.88
CA SER A 16 -31.65 -45.89 -32.28
C SER A 16 -32.25 -44.93 -31.24
N GLY A 17 -32.79 -43.76 -31.56
CA GLY A 17 -33.78 -43.47 -32.59
C GLY A 17 -35.05 -42.98 -31.89
N CYS A 18 -35.47 -41.76 -32.21
CA CYS A 18 -36.58 -40.93 -31.71
C CYS A 18 -37.89 -41.71 -31.39
N ASN A 19 -38.84 -41.29 -30.54
CA ASN A 19 -39.51 -39.99 -30.56
C ASN A 19 -40.52 -39.87 -29.38
N ALA A 20 -40.66 -38.64 -28.87
CA ALA A 20 -41.86 -37.93 -28.40
C ALA A 20 -42.84 -38.49 -27.32
N ASN A 21 -42.95 -37.68 -26.25
CA ASN A 21 -44.13 -37.26 -25.45
C ASN A 21 -44.84 -38.33 -24.57
N ASN A 22 -45.22 -38.10 -23.31
CA ASN A 22 -45.69 -36.87 -22.66
C ASN A 22 -45.74 -37.02 -21.11
N SER A 23 -45.73 -35.88 -20.40
CA SER A 23 -46.13 -35.65 -18.99
C SER A 23 -45.42 -36.45 -17.87
N SER A 24 -44.36 -35.92 -17.26
CA SER A 24 -44.35 -34.98 -16.11
C SER A 24 -44.45 -35.64 -14.73
N SER A 25 -43.30 -36.01 -14.16
CA SER A 25 -43.08 -36.05 -12.71
C SER A 25 -41.75 -35.38 -12.38
N LYS A 26 -41.82 -34.32 -11.58
CA LYS A 26 -40.75 -33.42 -11.15
C LYS A 26 -39.50 -34.15 -10.64
N LYS A 27 -38.36 -33.97 -11.31
CA LYS A 27 -37.04 -33.89 -10.67
C LYS A 27 -36.46 -32.51 -10.95
N LYS A 28 -36.18 -31.77 -9.88
CA LYS A 28 -35.52 -30.46 -9.90
C LYS A 28 -34.18 -30.58 -10.63
N SER A 29 -34.11 -30.03 -11.85
CA SER A 29 -32.83 -29.69 -12.46
C SER A 29 -32.26 -28.50 -11.70
N VAL A 30 -31.02 -28.65 -11.25
CA VAL A 30 -30.18 -27.56 -10.78
C VAL A 30 -29.99 -26.65 -11.98
N SER A 31 -30.75 -25.55 -12.06
CA SER A 31 -30.44 -24.49 -13.00
C SER A 31 -29.09 -23.93 -12.59
N GLN A 32 -28.08 -24.06 -13.44
CA GLN A 32 -26.93 -23.15 -13.40
C GLN A 32 -27.49 -21.73 -13.51
N ARG A 33 -27.64 -21.07 -12.36
CA ARG A 33 -27.69 -19.62 -12.30
C ARG A 33 -26.29 -19.17 -12.66
N THR A 34 -26.05 -18.93 -13.94
CA THR A 34 -25.12 -17.88 -14.34
C THR A 34 -25.67 -16.59 -13.75
N SER A 35 -25.26 -16.27 -12.51
CA SER A 35 -25.42 -14.91 -12.01
C SER A 35 -24.51 -14.06 -12.88
N SER A 36 -25.09 -13.41 -13.88
CA SER A 36 -24.52 -12.21 -14.45
C SER A 36 -24.24 -11.27 -13.28
N ALA A 37 -22.97 -11.19 -12.89
CA ALA A 37 -22.52 -10.16 -11.98
C ALA A 37 -22.94 -8.85 -12.63
N LYS A 38 -23.88 -8.13 -12.01
CA LYS A 38 -24.06 -6.72 -12.34
C LYS A 38 -22.67 -6.12 -12.21
N ASN A 39 -22.13 -5.57 -13.30
CA ASN A 39 -20.89 -4.79 -13.23
C ASN A 39 -21.13 -3.71 -12.17
N GLU A 40 -20.54 -3.91 -10.99
CA GLU A 40 -20.59 -2.94 -9.90
C GLU A 40 -19.91 -1.68 -10.44
N VAL A 41 -20.66 -0.58 -10.58
CA VAL A 41 -20.10 0.68 -11.06
C VAL A 41 -19.17 1.21 -9.97
N ILE A 42 -17.87 1.25 -10.26
CA ILE A 42 -16.88 1.77 -9.31
C ILE A 42 -16.68 3.26 -9.56
N ASN A 43 -16.82 4.05 -8.50
CA ASN A 43 -16.50 5.46 -8.57
C ASN A 43 -14.98 5.66 -8.48
N TYR A 44 -14.37 6.09 -9.57
CA TYR A 44 -12.94 6.41 -9.66
C TYR A 44 -12.63 7.91 -9.52
N THR A 45 -13.62 8.75 -9.19
CA THR A 45 -13.41 10.18 -8.96
C THR A 45 -12.57 10.38 -7.69
N PHE A 46 -11.39 10.98 -7.86
CA PHE A 46 -10.50 11.32 -6.75
C PHE A 46 -11.03 12.52 -5.95
N ASN A 47 -11.10 12.39 -4.63
CA ASN A 47 -11.43 13.47 -3.71
C ASN A 47 -10.24 13.82 -2.83
N TYR A 48 -9.71 15.02 -3.02
CA TYR A 48 -8.51 15.49 -2.33
C TYR A 48 -8.57 15.44 -0.80
N GLU A 49 -9.74 15.72 -0.20
CA GLU A 49 -9.89 15.83 1.26
C GLU A 49 -10.12 14.48 1.94
N THR A 50 -10.56 13.47 1.16
CA THR A 50 -11.02 12.20 1.71
C THR A 50 -10.34 10.98 1.14
N ASP A 51 -9.68 11.09 0.00
CA ASP A 51 -9.01 9.96 -0.62
C ASP A 51 -7.56 9.90 -0.15
N ALA A 52 -6.97 8.70 -0.27
CA ALA A 52 -5.57 8.52 0.09
C ALA A 52 -4.75 9.20 -0.98
N GLN A 53 -3.75 9.96 -0.57
CA GLN A 53 -2.90 10.65 -1.53
C GLN A 53 -1.97 9.65 -2.21
N PRO A 54 -1.74 9.82 -3.51
CA PRO A 54 -0.99 8.84 -4.28
C PRO A 54 0.49 8.79 -3.95
N ASP A 55 1.00 7.57 -3.81
CA ASP A 55 2.40 7.24 -3.52
C ASP A 55 3.02 8.11 -2.44
N ILE A 56 2.27 8.15 -1.37
CA ILE A 56 2.82 7.81 -0.07
C ILE A 56 3.48 6.41 -0.21
N GLY A 57 4.68 6.34 -0.79
CA GLY A 57 5.47 5.11 -1.00
C GLY A 57 5.89 4.45 0.31
N GLN A 58 6.88 3.54 0.29
CA GLN A 58 7.34 2.88 1.53
C GLN A 58 7.93 3.84 2.59
N THR A 59 8.16 5.11 2.26
CA THR A 59 8.67 6.17 3.16
C THR A 59 8.04 7.54 2.83
N PRO A 60 6.80 7.78 3.23
CA PRO A 60 6.06 8.93 2.73
C PRO A 60 6.14 10.06 3.73
N ASP A 61 7.27 10.76 3.67
CA ASP A 61 7.54 11.99 4.42
C ASP A 61 6.60 13.15 4.05
N GLU A 62 5.64 12.99 3.13
CA GLU A 62 4.88 14.11 2.56
C GLU A 62 3.36 13.93 2.62
N ALA A 63 2.66 14.99 3.04
CA ALA A 63 1.21 15.11 2.93
C ALA A 63 0.84 16.37 2.15
N TYR A 64 0.15 16.20 1.04
CA TYR A 64 -0.19 17.28 0.14
C TYR A 64 -1.46 18.02 0.61
N THR A 65 -1.54 19.32 0.34
CA THR A 65 -2.79 20.10 0.36
C THR A 65 -2.99 20.90 -0.93
N LYS A 66 -4.19 21.45 -1.12
CA LYS A 66 -4.42 22.46 -2.17
C LYS A 66 -3.47 23.68 -2.06
N ASN A 67 -3.02 23.99 -0.84
CA ASN A 67 -2.27 25.20 -0.52
C ASN A 67 -0.75 24.97 -0.40
N GLY A 68 -0.29 23.72 -0.27
CA GLY A 68 1.10 23.43 0.04
C GLY A 68 1.31 21.96 0.39
N VAL A 69 2.49 21.62 0.90
CA VAL A 69 2.88 20.24 1.23
C VAL A 69 3.46 20.22 2.64
N TYR A 70 3.01 19.29 3.48
CA TYR A 70 3.64 19.00 4.75
C TYR A 70 4.77 18.00 4.53
N HIS A 71 5.87 18.16 5.25
CA HIS A 71 7.00 17.27 5.21
C HIS A 71 7.37 16.81 6.62
N VAL A 72 7.78 15.55 6.77
CA VAL A 72 8.41 15.02 7.98
C VAL A 72 9.90 14.85 7.67
N LYS A 73 10.76 15.43 8.51
CA LYS A 73 12.21 15.38 8.34
C LYS A 73 12.85 14.85 9.60
N TYR A 74 13.75 13.88 9.48
CA TYR A 74 14.62 13.50 10.58
C TYR A 74 15.70 14.57 10.82
N VAL A 75 15.91 14.94 12.09
CA VAL A 75 16.87 15.96 12.51
C VAL A 75 17.95 15.27 13.34
N ASN A 76 19.02 14.87 12.66
CA ASN A 76 20.11 14.02 13.20
C ASN A 76 20.77 14.55 14.48
N ASP A 77 20.87 15.86 14.65
CA ASP A 77 21.63 16.44 15.76
C ASP A 77 20.93 16.28 17.12
N ASP A 78 19.62 16.00 17.11
CA ASP A 78 18.78 16.03 18.31
C ASP A 78 17.79 14.84 18.42
N ASP A 79 17.90 13.85 17.51
CA ASP A 79 17.12 12.58 17.51
C ASP A 79 15.59 12.77 17.57
N TYR A 80 15.06 13.64 16.70
CA TYR A 80 13.61 13.81 16.51
C TYR A 80 13.26 13.99 15.03
N TYR A 81 11.99 13.79 14.71
CA TYR A 81 11.41 14.19 13.44
C TYR A 81 10.76 15.56 13.55
N GLN A 82 10.87 16.41 12.53
CA GLN A 82 10.25 17.72 12.48
C GLN A 82 9.24 17.80 11.34
N ILE A 83 8.02 18.22 11.64
CA ILE A 83 6.98 18.53 10.66
C ILE A 83 7.16 19.96 10.17
N THR A 84 7.24 20.13 8.85
CA THR A 84 7.28 21.44 8.19
C THR A 84 6.16 21.56 7.16
N PHE A 85 5.82 22.79 6.76
CA PHE A 85 4.86 23.06 5.70
C PHE A 85 5.47 24.00 4.66
N THR A 86 5.44 23.57 3.40
CA THR A 86 5.85 24.36 2.24
C THR A 86 4.62 24.94 1.54
N ASP A 87 4.44 26.26 1.60
CA ASP A 87 3.34 26.95 0.92
C ASP A 87 3.57 26.97 -0.60
N LYS A 88 2.55 26.55 -1.36
CA LYS A 88 2.66 26.36 -2.81
C LYS A 88 2.84 27.67 -3.56
N LYS A 89 2.28 28.78 -3.05
CA LYS A 89 2.31 30.10 -3.72
C LYS A 89 3.64 30.82 -3.49
N SER A 90 4.06 30.91 -2.25
CA SER A 90 5.26 31.63 -1.82
C SER A 90 6.54 30.79 -1.87
N LYS A 91 6.41 29.46 -1.94
CA LYS A 91 7.52 28.49 -1.87
C LYS A 91 8.29 28.53 -0.55
N LYS A 92 7.74 29.17 0.48
CA LYS A 92 8.35 29.23 1.82
C LYS A 92 8.00 27.97 2.60
N THR A 93 9.00 27.43 3.29
CA THR A 93 8.85 26.30 4.23
C THR A 93 8.97 26.82 5.65
N VAL A 94 8.04 26.42 6.53
CA VAL A 94 8.04 26.80 7.95
C VAL A 94 7.80 25.57 8.83
N PRO A 95 8.40 25.48 10.03
CA PRO A 95 8.03 24.46 11.01
C PRO A 95 6.56 24.59 11.42
N LEU A 96 5.90 23.45 11.64
CA LEU A 96 4.50 23.41 12.05
C LEU A 96 4.36 23.68 13.56
N CYS A 97 4.60 24.92 13.97
CA CYS A 97 4.65 25.31 15.37
C CYS A 97 3.95 26.64 15.62
N THR A 98 3.16 26.70 16.70
CA THR A 98 2.36 27.88 17.06
C THR A 98 2.99 28.75 18.13
N LYS A 99 4.05 28.26 18.77
CA LYS A 99 4.74 28.96 19.86
C LYS A 99 5.56 30.15 19.33
N PRO A 100 5.30 31.38 19.80
CA PRO A 100 6.12 32.52 19.41
C PRO A 100 7.56 32.34 19.92
N ASN A 101 8.54 32.74 19.11
CA ASN A 101 9.97 32.65 19.43
C ASN A 101 10.47 31.22 19.77
N CYS A 102 9.80 30.18 19.27
CA CYS A 102 10.29 28.81 19.43
C CYS A 102 11.61 28.63 18.68
N SER A 103 12.61 28.01 19.32
CA SER A 103 13.89 27.68 18.67
C SER A 103 13.76 26.54 17.66
N HIS A 104 12.70 25.74 17.78
CA HIS A 104 12.44 24.51 17.03
C HIS A 104 13.48 23.40 17.22
N LYS A 105 14.34 23.50 18.25
CA LYS A 105 15.46 22.58 18.49
C LYS A 105 15.19 21.50 19.54
N THR A 106 14.00 21.49 20.12
CA THR A 106 13.72 20.63 21.28
C THR A 106 12.37 19.95 21.12
N ILE A 107 12.13 18.88 21.89
CA ILE A 107 10.91 18.08 21.78
C ILE A 107 9.65 18.82 22.22
N GLU A 108 9.80 19.93 22.97
CA GLU A 108 8.71 20.81 23.35
C GLU A 108 8.19 21.65 22.17
N CYS A 109 8.88 21.69 21.04
CA CYS A 109 8.36 22.31 19.82
C CYS A 109 7.16 21.51 19.28
N ASP A 110 6.05 22.19 18.94
CA ASP A 110 4.85 21.51 18.43
C ASP A 110 5.12 20.74 17.12
N ALA A 111 6.12 21.18 16.37
CA ALA A 111 6.55 20.55 15.12
C ALA A 111 7.37 19.27 15.33
N ASN A 112 7.96 19.06 16.50
CA ASN A 112 8.91 17.98 16.72
C ASN A 112 8.20 16.73 17.28
N LEU A 113 8.51 15.57 16.71
CA LEU A 113 8.00 14.25 17.08
C LEU A 113 9.16 13.39 17.60
N PRO A 114 8.98 12.65 18.71
CA PRO A 114 10.03 11.81 19.28
C PRO A 114 10.40 10.67 18.32
N SER A 115 11.70 10.42 18.17
CA SER A 115 12.24 9.24 17.48
C SER A 115 12.21 8.01 18.40
N ASP A 116 12.13 6.81 17.80
CA ASP A 116 12.19 5.53 18.54
C ASP A 116 13.57 5.31 19.20
N ASP A 117 14.62 5.95 18.68
CA ASP A 117 15.99 5.86 19.21
C ASP A 117 16.31 6.95 20.27
N SER A 118 15.39 7.89 20.49
CA SER A 118 15.63 9.02 21.38
C SER A 118 15.60 8.63 22.86
N GLU A 119 16.60 9.08 23.62
CA GLU A 119 16.61 9.02 25.10
C GLU A 119 15.42 9.77 25.72
N LEU A 120 14.78 10.65 24.93
CA LEU A 120 13.59 11.40 25.30
C LEU A 120 12.29 10.60 25.15
N SER A 121 12.34 9.43 24.48
CA SER A 121 11.17 8.58 24.33
C SER A 121 10.80 7.98 25.69
N ASN A 122 9.68 8.45 26.24
CA ASN A 122 9.01 7.86 27.41
C ASN A 122 8.32 6.51 27.05
N GLY A 123 8.88 5.76 26.09
CA GLY A 123 8.23 4.62 25.43
C GLY A 123 7.19 5.03 24.37
N GLU A 124 7.11 6.33 24.05
CA GLU A 124 6.26 6.88 22.99
C GLU A 124 7.14 7.46 21.88
N SER A 125 6.85 7.10 20.63
CA SER A 125 7.67 7.47 19.49
C SER A 125 6.85 7.53 18.21
N TYR A 126 7.26 8.39 17.30
CA TYR A 126 6.74 8.41 15.95
C TYR A 126 7.20 7.16 15.21
N VAL A 127 6.27 6.48 14.53
CA VAL A 127 6.57 5.23 13.85
C VAL A 127 6.06 5.26 12.42
N GLY A 128 6.81 4.67 11.49
CA GLY A 128 6.38 4.57 10.09
C GLY A 128 7.27 5.30 9.08
N ASN A 129 8.57 5.47 9.39
CA ASN A 129 9.59 5.92 8.43
C ASN A 129 9.13 7.10 7.56
N GLY A 130 8.55 8.13 8.21
CA GLY A 130 8.10 9.32 7.49
C GLY A 130 6.61 9.47 7.29
N TYR A 131 5.79 8.45 7.53
CA TYR A 131 4.36 8.52 7.25
C TYR A 131 3.62 9.69 7.93
N ILE A 132 3.16 10.60 7.09
CA ILE A 132 2.17 11.62 7.44
C ILE A 132 1.07 11.65 6.37
N GLN A 133 -0.18 11.83 6.80
CA GLN A 133 -1.29 11.97 5.87
C GLN A 133 -2.22 13.11 6.27
N TYR A 134 -2.59 13.94 5.28
CA TYR A 134 -3.65 14.93 5.41
C TYR A 134 -5.02 14.30 5.13
N TYR A 135 -5.99 14.53 6.00
CA TYR A 135 -7.37 14.08 5.84
C TYR A 135 -8.33 15.05 6.53
N LYS A 136 -9.29 15.61 5.77
CA LYS A 136 -10.33 16.55 6.26
C LYS A 136 -9.83 17.63 7.23
N GLY A 137 -8.79 18.38 6.83
CA GLY A 137 -8.28 19.50 7.63
C GLY A 137 -7.39 19.11 8.82
N SER A 138 -6.97 17.86 8.93
CA SER A 138 -6.08 17.38 9.99
C SER A 138 -4.96 16.52 9.42
N LEU A 139 -3.85 16.47 10.14
CA LEU A 139 -2.74 15.58 9.87
C LEU A 139 -2.84 14.34 10.76
N TYR A 140 -2.41 13.21 10.22
CA TYR A 140 -2.43 11.93 10.90
C TYR A 140 -1.09 11.24 10.73
N ALA A 141 -0.62 10.64 11.82
CA ALA A 141 0.68 9.99 11.91
C ALA A 141 0.60 8.79 12.87
N PRO A 142 1.28 7.67 12.58
CA PRO A 142 1.37 6.55 13.48
C PRO A 142 2.34 6.84 14.62
N PHE A 143 1.96 6.42 15.81
CA PHE A 143 2.78 6.54 17.00
C PHE A 143 2.74 5.25 17.79
N LYS A 144 3.89 4.88 18.35
CA LYS A 144 4.04 3.84 19.35
C LYS A 144 3.69 4.40 20.71
N TYR A 145 2.96 3.59 21.46
CA TYR A 145 2.65 3.82 22.86
C TYR A 145 2.66 2.47 23.59
N GLY A 146 3.77 2.18 24.26
CA GLY A 146 4.05 0.84 24.78
C GLY A 146 4.09 -0.19 23.63
N ASP A 147 3.34 -1.28 23.77
CA ASP A 147 3.30 -2.36 22.76
C ASP A 147 2.34 -2.10 21.59
N TYR A 148 1.79 -0.90 21.44
CA TYR A 148 0.71 -0.64 20.48
C TYR A 148 1.00 0.52 19.55
N VAL A 149 0.52 0.37 18.31
CA VAL A 149 0.44 1.44 17.31
C VAL A 149 -0.88 2.17 17.50
N TYR A 150 -0.80 3.48 17.59
CA TYR A 150 -1.92 4.39 17.55
C TYR A 150 -1.80 5.29 16.32
N LEU A 151 -2.93 5.81 15.89
CA LEU A 151 -2.98 6.96 15.02
C LEU A 151 -3.10 8.21 15.92
N GLU A 152 -2.19 9.16 15.74
CA GLU A 152 -2.34 10.50 16.27
C GLU A 152 -3.06 11.40 15.27
N LYS A 153 -3.71 12.42 15.81
CA LYS A 153 -4.33 13.50 15.04
C LYS A 153 -3.71 14.82 15.47
N MET A 154 -3.29 15.60 14.47
CA MET A 154 -2.75 16.94 14.62
C MET A 154 -3.60 17.93 13.84
N SER A 155 -3.74 19.16 14.35
CA SER A 155 -4.31 20.24 13.56
C SER A 155 -3.36 20.63 12.44
N ALA A 156 -3.91 21.10 11.32
CA ALA A 156 -3.15 21.54 10.15
C ALA A 156 -2.23 22.75 10.42
N ASP A 157 -2.38 23.43 11.55
CA ASP A 157 -1.53 24.55 12.00
C ASP A 157 -0.55 24.17 13.11
N GLY A 158 -0.57 22.92 13.60
CA GLY A 158 0.27 22.45 14.70
C GLY A 158 -0.21 22.83 16.11
N SER A 159 -1.31 23.59 16.25
CA SER A 159 -1.81 24.02 17.56
C SER A 159 -2.23 22.87 18.49
N THR A 160 -2.55 21.71 17.93
CA THR A 160 -3.00 20.54 18.69
C THR A 160 -2.37 19.25 18.16
N ARG A 161 -2.05 18.35 19.08
CA ARG A 161 -1.60 16.97 18.83
C ARG A 161 -2.19 16.07 19.90
N SER A 162 -2.81 14.97 19.49
CA SER A 162 -3.45 14.04 20.43
C SER A 162 -3.52 12.62 19.90
N ARG A 163 -3.43 11.64 20.80
CA ARG A 163 -3.72 10.23 20.53
C ARG A 163 -5.17 10.08 20.12
N TYR A 164 -5.41 9.59 18.90
CA TYR A 164 -6.74 9.55 18.30
C TYR A 164 -7.38 8.16 18.33
N MET A 165 -6.69 7.12 17.85
CA MET A 165 -7.23 5.75 17.86
C MET A 165 -6.14 4.69 17.98
N LYS A 166 -6.44 3.62 18.71
CA LYS A 166 -5.58 2.43 18.84
C LYS A 166 -5.79 1.51 17.63
N LEU A 167 -4.71 1.08 16.97
CA LEU A 167 -4.79 0.27 15.75
C LEU A 167 -4.49 -1.21 16.04
N CYS A 168 -3.22 -1.52 16.32
CA CYS A 168 -2.75 -2.89 16.52
C CYS A 168 -1.63 -2.94 17.56
N ARG A 169 -1.32 -4.15 18.03
CA ARG A 169 -0.10 -4.40 18.81
C ARG A 169 1.08 -4.52 17.83
N PHE A 170 2.27 -4.06 18.22
CA PHE A 170 3.49 -4.35 17.48
C PHE A 170 3.70 -5.84 17.35
N LEU A 171 4.20 -6.23 16.19
CA LEU A 171 4.78 -7.54 15.99
C LEU A 171 6.25 -7.45 16.35
N GLN A 172 6.61 -8.15 17.40
CA GLN A 172 7.99 -8.35 17.82
C GLN A 172 8.37 -9.80 17.54
N VAL A 173 9.39 -10.00 16.72
CA VAL A 173 9.95 -11.32 16.45
C VAL A 173 11.30 -11.41 17.12
N LYS A 174 11.44 -12.41 17.98
CA LYS A 174 12.72 -12.83 18.56
C LYS A 174 13.40 -13.79 17.59
N SER A 175 14.58 -13.42 17.12
CA SER A 175 15.48 -14.33 16.41
C SER A 175 16.76 -14.52 17.21
N ILE A 176 17.40 -15.67 17.05
CA ILE A 176 18.74 -15.91 17.58
C ILE A 176 19.68 -15.92 16.36
N GLN A 177 20.59 -14.97 16.30
CA GLN A 177 21.63 -14.91 15.28
C GLN A 177 22.98 -14.94 15.98
N ASP A 178 23.83 -15.91 15.63
CA ASP A 178 25.16 -16.10 16.20
C ASP A 178 25.19 -16.15 17.75
N GLY A 179 24.13 -16.69 18.35
CA GLY A 179 23.99 -16.83 19.81
C GLY A 179 23.50 -15.57 20.53
N ALA A 180 23.26 -14.46 19.82
CA ALA A 180 22.64 -13.26 20.36
C ALA A 180 21.13 -13.23 20.06
N GLU A 181 20.33 -12.84 21.06
CA GLU A 181 18.89 -12.58 20.87
C GLU A 181 18.73 -11.23 20.17
N ASN A 182 18.17 -11.25 18.96
CA ASN A 182 17.78 -10.07 18.21
C ASN A 182 16.26 -9.92 18.26
N ASN A 183 15.79 -8.74 18.62
CA ASN A 183 14.38 -8.39 18.60
C ASN A 183 14.12 -7.50 17.39
N SER A 184 13.32 -7.98 16.44
CA SER A 184 12.87 -7.20 15.29
C SER A 184 11.46 -6.67 15.54
N THR A 185 11.26 -5.36 15.40
CA THR A 185 9.95 -4.73 15.46
C THR A 185 9.44 -4.45 14.05
N TYR A 186 8.23 -4.90 13.74
CA TYR A 186 7.61 -4.66 12.44
C TYR A 186 6.51 -3.61 12.55
N TYR A 187 6.59 -2.61 11.67
CA TYR A 187 5.64 -1.51 11.59
C TYR A 187 4.55 -1.82 10.56
N PRO A 188 3.27 -1.56 10.89
CA PRO A 188 2.19 -1.76 9.94
C PRO A 188 2.28 -0.74 8.80
N THR A 189 1.94 -1.16 7.58
CA THR A 189 1.59 -0.19 6.53
C THR A 189 0.22 0.39 6.89
N ILE A 190 0.08 1.72 6.87
CA ILE A 190 -1.15 2.42 7.25
C ILE A 190 -1.57 3.36 6.10
N THR A 191 -2.87 3.49 5.88
CA THR A 191 -3.42 4.51 4.97
C THR A 191 -4.84 4.89 5.37
N ILE A 192 -5.18 6.17 5.23
CA ILE A 192 -6.53 6.69 5.52
C ILE A 192 -7.26 6.92 4.20
N HIS A 193 -8.49 6.42 4.08
CA HIS A 193 -9.28 6.60 2.87
C HIS A 193 -10.78 6.57 3.19
N ARG A 194 -11.51 7.57 2.68
CA ARG A 194 -12.97 7.72 2.74
C ARG A 194 -13.60 7.38 4.10
N GLY A 195 -12.96 7.80 5.18
CA GLY A 195 -13.48 7.68 6.55
C GLY A 195 -13.05 6.42 7.29
N TYR A 196 -12.14 5.64 6.71
CA TYR A 196 -11.55 4.47 7.31
C TYR A 196 -10.03 4.59 7.34
N VAL A 197 -9.41 3.96 8.34
CA VAL A 197 -7.99 3.62 8.32
C VAL A 197 -7.87 2.15 7.90
N TYR A 198 -6.93 1.87 7.02
CA TYR A 198 -6.56 0.55 6.53
C TYR A 198 -5.14 0.27 6.98
N PHE A 199 -4.88 -0.92 7.50
CA PHE A 199 -3.54 -1.25 7.97
C PHE A 199 -3.24 -2.74 7.95
N THR A 200 -1.97 -3.09 7.74
CA THR A 200 -1.49 -4.46 7.88
C THR A 200 -1.13 -4.80 9.32
N ASN A 201 -1.09 -6.09 9.63
CA ASN A 201 -0.40 -6.61 10.79
C ASN A 201 0.28 -7.91 10.34
N ASP A 202 1.44 -7.74 9.73
CA ASP A 202 2.13 -8.80 9.01
C ASP A 202 3.45 -9.12 9.70
N GLU A 203 3.69 -10.39 9.97
CA GLU A 203 4.96 -10.87 10.48
C GLU A 203 5.86 -11.15 9.27
N ILE A 204 6.89 -10.33 9.03
CA ILE A 204 7.86 -10.65 7.96
C ILE A 204 8.55 -11.98 8.33
N HIS A 205 8.44 -12.98 7.44
CA HIS A 205 8.80 -14.38 7.68
C HIS A 205 7.98 -15.11 8.75
N GLY A 206 6.94 -14.51 9.31
CA GLY A 206 6.07 -15.19 10.27
C GLY A 206 5.01 -16.04 9.60
N THR A 207 3.98 -16.38 10.35
CA THR A 207 2.99 -17.39 9.94
C THR A 207 1.65 -16.79 9.54
N SER A 208 1.49 -15.47 9.69
CA SER A 208 0.26 -14.76 9.37
C SER A 208 0.49 -13.35 8.84
N ALA A 209 -0.43 -12.94 7.96
CA ALA A 209 -0.54 -11.58 7.44
C ALA A 209 -2.01 -11.22 7.36
N THR A 210 -2.38 -10.03 7.83
CA THR A 210 -3.78 -9.60 7.88
C THR A 210 -3.91 -8.13 7.55
N LEU A 211 -4.78 -7.84 6.57
CA LEU A 211 -5.23 -6.48 6.25
C LEU A 211 -6.54 -6.20 7.00
N TYR A 212 -6.52 -5.13 7.79
CA TYR A 212 -7.65 -4.63 8.54
C TYR A 212 -8.19 -3.32 7.98
N ARG A 213 -9.43 -3.00 8.37
CA ARG A 213 -9.93 -1.62 8.38
C ARG A 213 -10.63 -1.29 9.69
N MET A 214 -10.60 -0.02 10.05
CA MET A 214 -11.41 0.55 11.12
C MET A 214 -12.02 1.86 10.64
N LYS A 215 -13.28 2.11 11.00
CA LYS A 215 -13.87 3.45 10.78
C LYS A 215 -13.12 4.45 11.66
N LEU A 216 -12.77 5.61 11.13
CA LEU A 216 -12.09 6.65 11.92
C LEU A 216 -12.94 7.04 13.13
N GLY A 217 -12.33 7.02 14.32
CA GLY A 217 -13.01 7.32 15.59
C GLY A 217 -13.84 6.15 16.16
N SER A 218 -13.78 4.98 15.54
CA SER A 218 -14.41 3.74 16.03
C SER A 218 -13.36 2.82 16.66
N ASP A 219 -13.82 1.91 17.51
CA ASP A 219 -13.05 0.79 18.08
C ASP A 219 -13.29 -0.54 17.32
N LYS A 220 -14.36 -0.61 16.53
CA LYS A 220 -14.68 -1.76 15.68
C LYS A 220 -13.61 -2.04 14.62
N LEU A 221 -12.95 -3.18 14.78
CA LEU A 221 -11.98 -3.76 13.85
C LEU A 221 -12.65 -4.71 12.84
N GLU A 222 -12.33 -4.56 11.56
CA GLU A 222 -12.84 -5.42 10.49
C GLU A 222 -11.69 -6.05 9.69
N VAL A 223 -11.78 -7.35 9.42
CA VAL A 223 -10.78 -8.07 8.61
C VAL A 223 -11.17 -8.01 7.14
N ILE A 224 -10.28 -7.50 6.29
CA ILE A 224 -10.44 -7.51 4.83
C ILE A 224 -9.88 -8.80 4.25
N LYS A 225 -8.65 -9.15 4.63
CA LYS A 225 -7.98 -10.36 4.16
C LYS A 225 -7.09 -10.89 5.27
N ALA A 226 -7.24 -12.18 5.59
CA ALA A 226 -6.31 -12.92 6.42
C ALA A 226 -5.62 -14.01 5.60
N MET A 227 -4.35 -14.24 5.89
CA MET A 227 -3.54 -15.32 5.36
C MET A 227 -2.84 -16.02 6.51
N LYS A 228 -2.78 -17.36 6.43
CA LYS A 228 -2.17 -18.23 7.43
C LYS A 228 -1.35 -19.26 6.68
N LYS A 229 -0.09 -19.46 7.11
CA LYS A 229 0.92 -20.36 6.49
C LYS A 229 1.61 -19.77 5.25
N GLY A 230 2.76 -20.34 4.90
CA GLY A 230 3.51 -20.02 3.67
C GLY A 230 4.26 -18.69 3.71
N HIS A 231 4.75 -18.24 4.87
CA HIS A 231 5.38 -16.91 5.03
C HIS A 231 4.59 -15.80 4.32
N PRO A 232 3.32 -15.61 4.69
CA PRO A 232 2.43 -14.73 3.94
C PRO A 232 2.81 -13.27 4.15
N GLN A 233 2.60 -12.44 3.13
CA GLN A 233 2.74 -10.99 3.23
C GLN A 233 1.62 -10.28 2.49
N ILE A 234 1.17 -9.14 3.03
CA ILE A 234 0.29 -8.19 2.37
C ILE A 234 1.03 -6.86 2.26
N ILE A 235 1.29 -6.42 1.03
CA ILE A 235 2.13 -5.25 0.78
C ILE A 235 1.45 -4.28 -0.17
N ARG A 236 1.93 -3.03 -0.14
CA ARG A 236 1.54 -1.96 -1.07
C ARG A 236 0.04 -1.74 -1.08
N ILE A 237 -0.52 -1.21 0.01
CA ILE A 237 -1.95 -0.89 0.11
C ILE A 237 -2.21 0.46 -0.57
N HIS A 238 -2.96 0.47 -1.68
CA HIS A 238 -3.25 1.68 -2.45
C HIS A 238 -4.77 1.86 -2.57
N PRO A 239 -5.41 2.65 -1.68
CA PRO A 239 -6.80 3.03 -1.81
C PRO A 239 -7.02 3.99 -2.99
N TYR A 240 -8.06 3.75 -3.78
CA TYR A 240 -8.46 4.63 -4.87
C TYR A 240 -9.94 4.45 -5.20
N GLY A 241 -10.70 5.54 -5.20
CA GLY A 241 -12.13 5.47 -5.47
C GLY A 241 -12.90 4.65 -4.42
N ASP A 242 -13.86 3.83 -4.84
CA ASP A 242 -14.56 2.91 -3.93
C ASP A 242 -13.83 1.58 -3.72
N SER A 243 -12.49 1.62 -3.71
CA SER A 243 -11.68 0.40 -3.68
C SER A 243 -10.36 0.57 -2.94
N VAL A 244 -9.89 -0.52 -2.36
CA VAL A 244 -8.54 -0.66 -1.82
C VAL A 244 -7.81 -1.76 -2.55
N TYR A 245 -6.71 -1.41 -3.20
CA TYR A 245 -5.85 -2.35 -3.89
C TYR A 245 -4.70 -2.75 -2.98
N PHE A 246 -4.27 -4.01 -3.07
CA PHE A 246 -3.14 -4.52 -2.28
C PHE A 246 -2.59 -5.78 -2.91
N ILE A 247 -1.29 -6.03 -2.73
CA ILE A 247 -0.68 -7.29 -3.14
C ILE A 247 -0.74 -8.24 -1.95
N ALA A 248 -1.13 -9.49 -2.21
CA ALA A 248 -1.11 -10.54 -1.20
C ALA A 248 -0.57 -11.83 -1.79
N GLY A 249 0.21 -12.56 -0.99
CA GLY A 249 1.04 -13.65 -1.47
C GLY A 249 1.93 -14.24 -0.38
N GLU A 250 2.88 -15.05 -0.81
CA GLU A 250 3.74 -15.89 0.00
C GLU A 250 5.19 -15.69 -0.43
N MET A 251 6.06 -15.49 0.56
CA MET A 251 7.51 -15.50 0.38
C MET A 251 8.03 -16.94 0.44
N SER A 252 8.98 -17.30 -0.41
CA SER A 252 9.71 -18.56 -0.29
C SER A 252 10.48 -18.63 1.02
N GLU A 253 10.75 -19.84 1.49
CA GLU A 253 11.52 -20.08 2.73
C GLU A 253 12.91 -19.43 2.71
N ASP A 254 13.53 -19.34 1.53
CA ASP A 254 14.82 -18.69 1.32
C ASP A 254 14.75 -17.15 1.24
N GLY A 255 13.54 -16.56 1.24
CA GLY A 255 13.33 -15.12 1.21
C GLY A 255 13.50 -14.45 -0.17
N TYR A 256 13.89 -15.19 -1.22
CA TYR A 256 14.25 -14.60 -2.51
C TYR A 256 13.12 -14.51 -3.53
N LYS A 257 12.04 -15.28 -3.35
CA LYS A 257 10.94 -15.38 -4.30
C LYS A 257 9.62 -15.07 -3.65
N TYR A 258 8.96 -14.04 -4.15
CA TYR A 258 7.59 -13.73 -3.78
C TYR A 258 6.63 -14.22 -4.86
N THR A 259 5.58 -14.92 -4.46
CA THR A 259 4.47 -15.31 -5.34
C THR A 259 3.17 -14.75 -4.82
N GLY A 260 2.34 -14.18 -5.68
CA GLY A 260 1.13 -13.51 -5.22
C GLY A 260 0.34 -12.90 -6.36
N ASN A 261 -0.68 -12.15 -5.99
CA ASN A 261 -1.54 -11.43 -6.91
C ASN A 261 -1.86 -10.05 -6.37
N LEU A 262 -2.27 -9.16 -7.28
CA LEU A 262 -2.93 -7.92 -6.92
C LEU A 262 -4.41 -8.20 -6.66
N TYR A 263 -4.88 -7.79 -5.49
CA TYR A 263 -6.27 -7.87 -5.05
C TYR A 263 -6.91 -6.48 -5.04
N ARG A 264 -8.23 -6.48 -5.14
CA ARG A 264 -9.09 -5.30 -4.94
C ARG A 264 -10.14 -5.65 -3.90
N TYR A 265 -10.26 -4.81 -2.89
CA TYR A 265 -11.36 -4.78 -1.95
C TYR A 265 -12.33 -3.67 -2.32
N ASN A 266 -13.59 -4.01 -2.65
CA ASN A 266 -14.65 -3.03 -2.88
C ASN A 266 -15.23 -2.58 -1.54
N THR A 267 -15.16 -1.27 -1.25
CA THR A 267 -15.56 -0.70 0.04
C THR A 267 -17.08 -0.66 0.24
N ASN A 268 -17.86 -0.66 -0.86
CA ASN A 268 -19.32 -0.68 -0.84
C ASN A 268 -19.87 -2.10 -0.66
N SER A 269 -19.33 -3.08 -1.40
CA SER A 269 -19.81 -4.47 -1.35
C SER A 269 -19.10 -5.33 -0.31
N ASN A 270 -18.02 -4.83 0.29
CA ASN A 270 -17.13 -5.54 1.23
C ASN A 270 -16.56 -6.85 0.66
N LYS A 271 -16.33 -6.90 -0.65
CA LYS A 271 -15.81 -8.09 -1.34
C LYS A 271 -14.38 -7.89 -1.80
N VAL A 272 -13.59 -8.95 -1.67
CA VAL A 272 -12.24 -9.04 -2.22
C VAL A 272 -12.28 -9.86 -3.52
N SER A 273 -11.62 -9.36 -4.56
CA SER A 273 -11.46 -10.01 -5.87
C SER A 273 -10.03 -9.87 -6.38
N VAL A 274 -9.57 -10.81 -7.22
CA VAL A 274 -8.27 -10.68 -7.91
C VAL A 274 -8.38 -9.60 -8.98
N ALA A 275 -7.52 -8.58 -8.91
CA ALA A 275 -7.44 -7.49 -9.88
C ALA A 275 -6.30 -7.67 -10.90
N GLY A 276 -5.25 -8.42 -10.55
CA GLY A 276 -4.14 -8.73 -11.44
C GLY A 276 -3.44 -10.03 -11.06
N GLN A 277 -3.38 -10.98 -11.98
CA GLN A 277 -2.64 -12.23 -11.78
C GLN A 277 -1.13 -11.98 -11.86
N SER A 278 -0.38 -12.46 -10.88
CA SER A 278 1.08 -12.30 -10.81
C SER A 278 1.58 -10.84 -10.88
N VAL A 279 0.72 -9.88 -10.54
CA VAL A 279 1.12 -8.49 -10.33
C VAL A 279 1.63 -8.39 -8.89
N ILE A 280 2.95 -8.43 -8.75
CA ILE A 280 3.65 -8.54 -7.46
C ILE A 280 4.74 -7.47 -7.23
N ARG A 281 4.93 -6.58 -8.22
CA ARG A 281 5.92 -5.49 -8.20
C ARG A 281 5.22 -4.14 -7.98
N ASN A 282 5.89 -3.04 -8.30
CA ASN A 282 5.32 -1.70 -8.25
C ASN A 282 4.00 -1.63 -9.03
N TYR A 283 2.99 -0.99 -8.45
CA TYR A 283 1.74 -0.68 -9.14
C TYR A 283 1.14 0.62 -8.60
N THR A 284 0.30 1.26 -9.40
CA THR A 284 -0.55 2.36 -8.97
C THR A 284 -1.90 2.29 -9.68
N VAL A 285 -2.90 2.97 -9.13
CA VAL A 285 -4.25 3.03 -9.68
C VAL A 285 -4.64 4.47 -9.89
N MET A 286 -5.12 4.77 -11.09
CA MET A 286 -5.52 6.12 -11.50
C MET A 286 -6.56 6.05 -12.60
N ASN A 287 -7.61 6.86 -12.49
CA ASN A 287 -8.64 7.07 -13.51
C ASN A 287 -9.25 5.74 -14.04
N GLY A 288 -9.45 4.76 -13.16
CA GLY A 288 -10.01 3.45 -13.52
C GLY A 288 -9.02 2.48 -14.18
N TYR A 289 -7.73 2.83 -14.22
CA TYR A 289 -6.67 1.98 -14.74
C TYR A 289 -5.70 1.54 -13.63
N ILE A 290 -5.21 0.32 -13.75
CA ILE A 290 -4.10 -0.22 -12.97
C ILE A 290 -2.87 -0.13 -13.87
N TYR A 291 -1.85 0.57 -13.39
CA TYR A 291 -0.51 0.62 -13.96
C TYR A 291 0.39 -0.25 -13.11
N TYR A 292 1.16 -1.13 -13.71
CA TYR A 292 1.97 -2.08 -12.96
C TYR A 292 3.24 -2.48 -13.72
N GLU A 293 4.30 -2.76 -12.95
CA GLU A 293 5.55 -3.28 -13.48
C GLU A 293 5.45 -4.79 -13.76
N ASP A 294 6.11 -5.27 -14.81
CA ASP A 294 6.23 -6.70 -15.10
C ASP A 294 6.82 -7.46 -13.89
N LYS A 295 6.35 -8.69 -13.66
CA LYS A 295 6.84 -9.53 -12.56
C LYS A 295 8.36 -9.76 -12.59
N LYS A 296 8.98 -9.69 -13.77
CA LYS A 296 10.44 -9.79 -13.95
C LYS A 296 11.20 -8.63 -13.31
N GLY A 297 10.54 -7.49 -13.08
CA GLY A 297 11.18 -6.28 -12.57
C GLY A 297 12.09 -5.59 -13.61
N ASP A 298 11.89 -5.85 -14.90
CA ASP A 298 12.74 -5.30 -15.98
C ASP A 298 12.42 -3.85 -16.36
N GLY A 299 11.63 -3.15 -15.53
CA GLY A 299 11.17 -1.78 -15.79
C GLY A 299 10.12 -1.65 -16.89
N THR A 300 9.57 -2.76 -17.40
CA THR A 300 8.44 -2.73 -18.33
C THR A 300 7.14 -2.46 -17.58
N ILE A 301 6.46 -1.37 -17.97
CA ILE A 301 5.19 -0.93 -17.39
C ILE A 301 4.04 -1.31 -18.30
N TYR A 302 3.04 -1.96 -17.71
CA TYR A 302 1.77 -2.28 -18.32
C TYR A 302 0.65 -1.43 -17.73
N ARG A 303 -0.42 -1.29 -18.50
CA ARG A 303 -1.70 -0.75 -18.05
C ARG A 303 -2.81 -1.73 -18.34
N LYS A 304 -3.83 -1.77 -17.49
CA LYS A 304 -5.12 -2.41 -17.79
C LYS A 304 -6.27 -1.64 -17.16
N LYS A 305 -7.48 -1.75 -17.71
CA LYS A 305 -8.69 -1.31 -16.97
C LYS A 305 -8.83 -2.13 -15.70
N ALA A 306 -9.21 -1.47 -14.61
CA ALA A 306 -9.28 -2.08 -13.29
C ALA A 306 -10.38 -3.15 -13.15
N GLU A 307 -11.43 -3.09 -13.98
CA GLU A 307 -12.56 -4.02 -13.91
C GLU A 307 -12.28 -5.33 -14.65
N ASP A 308 -11.81 -5.27 -15.90
CA ASP A 308 -11.61 -6.47 -16.73
C ASP A 308 -10.73 -6.21 -17.97
N GLY A 309 -9.86 -5.20 -17.92
CA GLY A 309 -9.05 -4.82 -19.08
C GLY A 309 -8.00 -5.87 -19.45
N LYS A 310 -7.77 -6.03 -20.76
CA LYS A 310 -6.53 -6.64 -21.26
C LYS A 310 -5.36 -5.72 -20.92
N SER A 311 -4.23 -6.33 -20.57
CA SER A 311 -3.01 -5.60 -20.32
C SER A 311 -2.37 -5.16 -21.63
N GLU A 312 -1.91 -3.91 -21.66
CA GLU A 312 -1.16 -3.32 -22.75
C GLU A 312 0.15 -2.76 -22.22
N ARG A 313 1.23 -2.92 -22.99
CA ARG A 313 2.52 -2.36 -22.64
C ARG A 313 2.51 -0.86 -22.93
N ILE A 314 2.91 -0.05 -21.96
CA ILE A 314 2.97 1.41 -22.08
C ILE A 314 4.39 1.88 -22.39
N VAL A 315 5.36 1.46 -21.58
CA VAL A 315 6.75 1.89 -21.69
C VAL A 315 7.67 0.84 -21.08
N SER A 316 8.93 0.84 -21.48
CA SER A 316 10.00 0.15 -20.74
C SER A 316 11.04 1.17 -20.32
N VAL A 317 11.45 1.12 -19.06
CA VAL A 317 12.42 2.03 -18.46
C VAL A 317 13.65 1.23 -18.05
N SER A 318 14.81 1.58 -18.61
CA SER A 318 16.08 0.98 -18.21
C SER A 318 16.63 1.67 -16.96
N TYR A 319 17.08 0.87 -15.99
CA TYR A 319 17.77 1.27 -14.77
C TYR A 319 18.69 0.12 -14.31
N ASN A 320 19.67 0.42 -13.45
CA ASN A 320 20.52 -0.58 -12.85
C ASN A 320 19.82 -1.20 -11.63
N GLN A 321 19.48 -2.48 -11.67
CA GLN A 321 18.74 -3.13 -10.60
C GLN A 321 19.59 -3.46 -9.36
N GLU A 322 20.92 -3.29 -9.44
CA GLU A 322 21.82 -3.54 -8.30
C GLU A 322 21.85 -2.38 -7.31
N ASP A 323 21.68 -1.14 -7.78
CA ASP A 323 21.82 0.07 -6.97
C ASP A 323 20.76 1.15 -7.28
N GLN A 324 19.72 0.80 -8.04
CA GLN A 324 18.61 1.71 -8.33
C GLN A 324 17.25 1.05 -8.17
N THR A 325 16.33 1.84 -7.64
CA THR A 325 14.92 1.46 -7.46
C THR A 325 14.02 2.22 -8.43
N LEU A 326 13.12 1.50 -9.09
CA LEU A 326 11.99 2.09 -9.81
C LEU A 326 10.82 2.32 -8.86
N LEU A 327 10.36 3.56 -8.80
CA LEU A 327 9.20 4.02 -8.06
C LEU A 327 8.10 4.46 -9.03
N MET A 328 6.83 4.27 -8.67
CA MET A 328 5.70 4.53 -9.56
C MET A 328 4.47 5.08 -8.84
N TRP A 329 4.01 6.25 -9.29
CA TRP A 329 2.91 6.98 -8.66
C TRP A 329 2.03 7.76 -9.61
N GLN A 330 0.94 8.31 -9.09
CA GLN A 330 0.20 9.36 -9.80
C GLN A 330 0.47 10.73 -9.18
N TYR A 331 0.48 11.78 -9.99
CA TYR A 331 0.51 13.16 -9.54
C TYR A 331 -0.25 14.03 -10.55
N ASP A 332 -1.22 14.82 -10.08
CA ASP A 332 -2.06 15.70 -10.92
C ASP A 332 -2.66 15.00 -12.16
N GLY A 333 -3.07 13.73 -12.02
CA GLY A 333 -3.69 12.94 -13.10
C GLY A 333 -2.70 12.28 -14.07
N ASP A 334 -1.40 12.36 -13.79
CA ASP A 334 -0.35 11.72 -14.58
C ASP A 334 0.32 10.58 -13.84
N LEU A 335 0.78 9.59 -14.59
CA LEU A 335 1.67 8.56 -14.09
C LEU A 335 3.11 9.09 -14.06
N ILE A 336 3.74 9.02 -12.90
CA ILE A 336 5.14 9.36 -12.67
C ILE A 336 5.91 8.08 -12.41
N LEU A 337 7.01 7.92 -13.15
CA LEU A 337 7.99 6.87 -12.93
C LEU A 337 9.30 7.54 -12.52
N SER A 338 9.88 7.17 -11.38
CA SER A 338 11.17 7.70 -10.96
C SER A 338 12.15 6.59 -10.68
N ILE A 339 13.40 6.82 -11.09
CA ILE A 339 14.54 5.96 -10.78
C ILE A 339 15.31 6.66 -9.68
N GLU A 340 15.39 6.01 -8.53
CA GLU A 340 16.14 6.46 -7.36
C GLU A 340 17.45 5.69 -7.27
N ASP A 341 18.52 6.39 -6.90
CA ASP A 341 19.79 5.81 -6.50
C ASP A 341 19.69 5.31 -5.06
N ASP A 342 19.87 4.01 -4.83
CA ASP A 342 19.64 3.40 -3.51
C ASP A 342 20.67 3.87 -2.46
N THR A 343 21.86 4.30 -2.90
CA THR A 343 22.92 4.77 -1.99
C THR A 343 22.63 6.18 -1.48
N SER A 344 22.13 7.06 -2.35
CA SER A 344 21.96 8.47 -2.04
C SER A 344 20.51 8.92 -1.86
N GLY A 345 19.53 8.06 -2.16
CA GLY A 345 18.10 8.40 -2.15
C GLY A 345 17.75 9.50 -3.16
N ASN A 346 18.58 9.69 -4.19
CA ASN A 346 18.39 10.72 -5.19
C ASN A 346 17.63 10.18 -6.39
N ILE A 347 16.56 10.87 -6.78
CA ILE A 347 15.90 10.61 -8.06
C ILE A 347 16.87 11.02 -9.18
N ILE A 348 17.41 10.05 -9.92
CA ILE A 348 18.31 10.26 -11.07
C ILE A 348 17.51 10.65 -12.31
N LYS A 349 16.33 10.04 -12.47
CA LYS A 349 15.51 10.18 -13.68
C LYS A 349 14.04 10.09 -13.33
N GLN A 350 13.24 10.98 -13.90
CA GLN A 350 11.79 10.99 -13.76
C GLN A 350 11.15 11.03 -15.14
N ILE A 351 10.15 10.18 -15.36
CA ILE A 351 9.36 10.09 -16.59
C ILE A 351 7.91 10.37 -16.24
N ARG A 352 7.30 11.31 -16.96
CA ARG A 352 5.88 11.66 -16.83
C ARG A 352 5.10 11.13 -18.01
N ILE A 353 4.01 10.41 -17.72
CA ILE A 353 3.15 9.77 -18.71
C ILE A 353 1.71 10.25 -18.48
N HIS A 354 1.14 10.87 -19.51
CA HIS A 354 -0.24 11.34 -19.54
C HIS A 354 -0.97 10.61 -20.66
N ASP A 355 -2.15 10.04 -20.39
CA ASP A 355 -2.93 9.32 -21.41
C ASP A 355 -2.12 8.28 -22.21
N SER A 356 -1.20 7.57 -21.54
CA SER A 356 -0.26 6.60 -22.14
C SER A 356 0.75 7.18 -23.12
N LYS A 357 0.88 8.50 -23.21
CA LYS A 357 1.93 9.18 -23.96
C LYS A 357 2.99 9.67 -23.00
N LYS A 358 4.25 9.32 -23.29
CA LYS A 358 5.39 9.88 -22.59
C LYS A 358 5.49 11.37 -22.92
N ILE A 359 5.36 12.23 -21.91
CA ILE A 359 5.40 13.68 -22.07
C ILE A 359 6.79 14.24 -21.78
N GLU A 360 7.45 13.74 -20.75
CA GLU A 360 8.68 14.38 -20.26
C GLU A 360 9.68 13.36 -19.73
N THR A 361 10.96 13.71 -19.82
CA THR A 361 12.03 13.06 -19.06
C THR A 361 12.85 14.15 -18.41
N VAL A 362 12.82 14.19 -17.08
CA VAL A 362 13.61 15.13 -16.29
C VAL A 362 14.70 14.33 -15.60
N ASN A 363 15.96 14.67 -15.87
CA ASN A 363 17.04 14.27 -15.00
C ASN A 363 17.05 15.28 -13.85
N LYS A 364 16.46 14.91 -12.71
CA LYS A 364 16.64 15.71 -11.50
C LYS A 364 17.97 15.28 -10.89
N LYS A 365 18.80 16.25 -10.51
CA LYS A 365 19.58 16.05 -9.29
C LYS A 365 18.65 16.49 -8.18
N LYS A 366 18.45 15.70 -7.14
CA LYS A 366 17.76 16.24 -5.97
C LYS A 366 18.57 17.46 -5.54
N TYR A 367 17.87 18.58 -5.34
CA TYR A 367 18.32 19.57 -4.36
C TYR A 367 18.69 18.80 -3.11
N SER A 368 19.89 18.98 -2.59
CA SER A 368 20.13 18.59 -1.20
C SER A 368 19.21 19.49 -0.36
N PRO A 369 18.14 18.99 0.28
CA PRO A 369 17.49 19.78 1.32
C PRO A 369 18.46 20.02 2.51
N TYR A 370 19.64 19.38 2.49
CA TYR A 370 20.72 19.47 3.46
C TYR A 370 21.79 20.49 3.08
N THR A 371 21.48 21.49 2.25
CA THR A 371 22.35 22.68 2.23
C THR A 371 22.12 23.38 3.56
N LYS A 372 23.10 23.24 4.47
CA LYS A 372 23.17 23.89 5.78
C LYS A 372 22.61 25.32 5.69
N LEU A 373 21.57 25.61 6.47
CA LEU A 373 21.30 26.97 6.94
C LEU A 373 22.14 27.21 8.20
#